data_AF-E9UUB2-F1
#
_entry.id   AF-E9UUB2-F1
#
_cell.length_a   1.000
_cell.length_b   1.000
_cell.length_c   1.000
_cell.angle_alpha   90.00
_cell.angle_beta   90.00
_cell.angle_gamma   90.00
#
_symmetry.space_group_name_H-M   'P 1'
#
loop_
_entity.id
_entity.type
_entity.pdbx_description
1 polymer ?
#
loop_
_entity_poly.entity_id
_entity_poly.type
_entity_poly.pdbx_seq_one_letter_code
_entity_poly.pdbx_strand_id
1 'polypeptide(L)'
;MKKSAPPTPRLIQAEDDTWTLEIPGVATSKGHPAPEWAMAKGVEVVRRAAADIVRSWINGKPVSDAEKQVVLLVTRGDSQVYAWLDAAFADDNPR
;
A
#
# COMPACT_ATOMS: atom_id res chain seq x y z
N MET A 1 11.43 4.60 21.56
CA MET A 1 10.18 4.22 20.86
C MET A 1 10.54 3.21 19.78
N LYS A 2 9.98 2.00 19.80
CA LYS A 2 10.12 1.07 18.66
C LYS A 2 9.44 1.75 17.46
N LYS A 3 10.18 1.96 16.38
CA LYS A 3 9.60 2.44 15.11
C LYS A 3 8.71 1.32 14.59
N SER A 4 7.39 1.53 14.53
CA SER A 4 6.51 0.62 13.79
C SER A 4 6.87 0.72 12.31
N ALA A 5 7.16 -0.41 11.67
CA ALA A 5 7.37 -0.47 10.23
C ALA A 5 6.05 -0.19 9.49
N PRO A 6 6.10 0.29 8.24
CA PRO A 6 4.91 0.29 7.40
C PRO A 6 4.38 -1.15 7.26
N PRO A 7 3.05 -1.33 7.07
CA PRO A 7 2.50 -2.66 6.80
C PRO A 7 3.17 -3.26 5.56
N THR A 8 3.26 -4.58 5.46
CA THR A 8 3.81 -5.25 4.26
C THR A 8 2.69 -5.36 3.21
N PRO A 9 2.83 -4.72 2.03
CA PRO A 9 1.95 -4.94 0.88
C PRO A 9 1.93 -6.39 0.45
N ARG A 10 0.81 -6.84 -0.11
CA ARG A 10 0.65 -8.20 -0.65
C ARG A 10 0.07 -8.16 -2.06
N LEU A 11 0.55 -9.06 -2.91
CA LEU A 11 -0.09 -9.38 -4.19
C LEU A 11 -0.79 -10.72 -4.05
N ILE A 12 -2.09 -10.74 -4.29
CA ILE A 12 -2.94 -11.91 -4.13
C ILE A 12 -3.56 -12.22 -5.48
N GLN A 13 -3.29 -13.40 -6.02
CA GLN A 13 -4.01 -13.91 -7.19
C GLN A 13 -5.38 -14.44 -6.74
N ALA A 14 -6.43 -13.98 -7.40
CA ALA A 14 -7.80 -14.43 -7.19
C ALA A 14 -8.13 -15.65 -8.06
N GLU A 15 -9.25 -16.31 -7.76
CA GLU A 15 -9.71 -17.50 -8.51
C GLU A 15 -10.06 -17.22 -9.98
N ASP A 16 -10.32 -15.95 -10.32
CA ASP A 16 -10.61 -15.48 -11.68
C ASP A 16 -9.36 -15.07 -12.48
N ASP A 17 -8.19 -15.53 -12.03
CA ASP A 17 -6.85 -15.20 -12.57
C ASP A 17 -6.49 -13.70 -12.51
N THR A 18 -7.30 -12.87 -11.83
CA THR A 18 -6.94 -11.47 -11.60
C THR A 18 -6.07 -11.31 -10.36
N TRP A 19 -5.35 -10.20 -10.31
CA TRP A 19 -4.47 -9.83 -9.22
C TRP A 19 -5.09 -8.73 -8.37
N THR A 20 -4.89 -8.85 -7.06
CA THR A 20 -5.29 -7.90 -6.04
C THR A 20 -4.05 -7.37 -5.34
N LEU A 21 -3.91 -6.06 -5.27
CA LEU A 21 -2.98 -5.38 -4.38
C LEU A 21 -3.66 -5.10 -3.04
N GLU A 22 -3.07 -5.57 -1.96
CA GLU A 22 -3.54 -5.29 -0.60
C GLU A 22 -2.47 -4.57 0.22
N ILE A 23 -2.88 -3.52 0.93
CA ILE A 23 -2.10 -2.85 1.97
C ILE A 23 -2.88 -3.02 3.28
N PRO A 24 -2.49 -3.98 4.14
CA PRO A 24 -3.27 -4.36 5.31
C PRO A 24 -3.66 -3.17 6.19
N GLY A 25 -4.96 -3.05 6.48
CA GLY A 25 -5.52 -1.99 7.31
C GLY A 25 -5.56 -0.60 6.66
N VAL A 26 -5.26 -0.50 5.35
CA VAL A 26 -5.19 0.80 4.66
C VAL A 26 -5.99 0.80 3.35
N ALA A 27 -5.67 -0.07 2.40
CA ALA A 27 -6.29 -0.04 1.07
C ALA A 27 -6.22 -1.38 0.35
N THR A 28 -7.08 -1.55 -0.65
CA THR A 28 -7.09 -2.72 -1.53
C THR A 28 -7.50 -2.29 -2.94
N SER A 29 -6.84 -2.83 -3.97
CA SER A 29 -7.16 -2.66 -5.38
C SER A 29 -7.24 -4.03 -6.05
N LYS A 30 -8.25 -4.27 -6.89
CA LYS A 30 -8.61 -5.60 -7.43
C LYS A 30 -8.76 -5.56 -8.94
N GLY A 31 -8.78 -6.74 -9.56
CA GLY A 31 -9.10 -6.90 -10.98
C GLY A 31 -7.94 -6.50 -11.91
N HIS A 32 -6.70 -6.59 -11.41
CA HIS A 32 -5.54 -6.33 -12.25
C HIS A 32 -5.26 -7.56 -13.13
N PRO A 33 -5.00 -7.39 -14.43
CA PRO A 33 -4.80 -8.53 -15.34
C PRO A 33 -3.49 -9.29 -15.07
N ALA A 34 -2.54 -8.68 -14.36
CA ALA A 34 -1.22 -9.22 -14.10
C ALA A 34 -0.60 -8.55 -12.84
N PRO A 35 0.40 -9.16 -12.18
CA PRO A 35 0.99 -8.62 -10.96
C PRO A 35 1.73 -7.29 -11.20
N GLU A 36 2.37 -7.10 -12.36
CA GLU A 36 3.04 -5.85 -12.72
C GLU A 36 2.04 -4.69 -12.90
N TRP A 37 0.81 -4.98 -13.33
CA TRP A 37 -0.26 -3.98 -13.41
C TRP A 37 -0.73 -3.55 -12.01
N ALA A 38 -0.86 -4.51 -11.09
CA ALA A 38 -1.17 -4.22 -9.69
C ALA A 38 -0.08 -3.37 -9.04
N MET A 39 1.20 -3.67 -9.34
CA MET A 39 2.35 -2.89 -8.86
C MET A 39 2.38 -1.47 -9.43
N ALA A 40 2.19 -1.31 -10.75
CA ALA A 40 2.14 -0.01 -11.41
C ALA A 40 1.03 0.88 -10.83
N LYS A 41 -0.11 0.28 -10.45
CA LYS A 41 -1.20 0.98 -9.76
C LYS A 41 -0.97 1.21 -8.27
N GLY A 42 -0.01 0.52 -7.66
CA GLY A 42 0.20 0.58 -6.22
C GLY A 42 0.52 1.96 -5.69
N VAL A 43 1.36 2.73 -6.38
CA VAL A 43 1.68 4.10 -5.95
C VAL A 43 0.45 5.01 -5.97
N GLU A 44 -0.40 4.90 -7.00
CA GLU A 44 -1.65 5.65 -7.08
C GLU A 44 -2.60 5.29 -5.92
N VAL A 45 -2.74 3.99 -5.64
CA VAL A 45 -3.57 3.48 -4.53
C VAL A 45 -3.08 4.01 -3.18
N VAL A 46 -1.77 3.94 -2.93
CA VAL A 46 -1.15 4.42 -1.68
C VAL A 46 -1.32 5.92 -1.51
N ARG A 47 -1.09 6.70 -2.58
CA ARG A 47 -1.28 8.16 -2.56
C ARG A 47 -2.71 8.55 -2.27
N ARG A 48 -3.66 7.88 -2.93
CA ARG A 48 -5.09 8.10 -2.69
C ARG A 48 -5.47 7.76 -1.26
N ALA A 49 -5.03 6.61 -0.76
CA ALA A 49 -5.29 6.19 0.61
C ALA A 49 -4.73 7.19 1.64
N ALA A 50 -3.49 7.67 1.46
CA ALA A 50 -2.91 8.69 2.33
C ALA A 50 -3.71 10.00 2.34
N ALA A 51 -4.19 10.45 1.18
CA ALA A 51 -5.05 11.63 1.08
C ALA A 51 -6.40 11.41 1.80
N ASP A 52 -7.01 10.24 1.63
CA ASP A 52 -8.27 9.88 2.27
C ASP A 52 -8.12 9.77 3.81
N ILE A 53 -7.01 9.20 4.29
CA ILE A 53 -6.65 9.15 5.72
C ILE A 53 -6.53 10.57 6.29
N VAL A 54 -5.76 11.45 5.65
CA VAL A 54 -5.57 12.83 6.13
C VAL A 54 -6.90 13.58 6.15
N ARG A 55 -7.72 13.42 5.11
CA ARG A 55 -9.07 14.02 5.08
C ARG A 55 -9.95 13.50 6.22
N SER A 56 -9.91 12.20 6.48
CA SER A 56 -10.66 11.56 7.57
C SER A 56 -10.19 12.04 8.95
N TRP A 57 -8.88 12.22 9.13
CA TRP A 57 -8.27 12.76 10.34
C TRP A 57 -8.69 14.20 10.63
N ILE A 58 -8.68 15.06 9.62
CA ILE A 58 -9.17 16.46 9.73
C ILE A 58 -10.64 16.48 10.18
N ASN A 59 -11.44 15.49 9.77
CA ASN A 59 -12.83 15.32 10.19
C ASN A 59 -12.99 14.64 11.57
N GLY A 60 -11.91 14.53 12.35
CA GLY A 60 -11.95 14.05 13.73
C GLY A 60 -11.91 12.52 13.88
N LYS A 61 -11.71 11.75 12.80
CA LYS A 61 -11.53 10.30 12.95
C LYS A 61 -10.12 9.98 13.46
N PRO A 62 -9.98 8.99 14.35
CA PRO A 62 -8.66 8.52 14.77
C PRO A 62 -7.89 7.91 13.60
N VAL A 63 -6.57 8.00 13.66
CA VAL A 63 -5.65 7.40 12.66
C VAL A 63 -4.88 6.28 13.35
N SER A 64 -4.96 5.08 12.79
CA SER A 64 -4.21 3.91 13.24
C SER A 64 -2.72 4.04 12.97
N ASP A 65 -1.90 3.21 13.62
CA ASP A 65 -0.45 3.27 13.40
C ASP A 65 -0.04 2.85 11.98
N ALA A 66 -0.77 1.90 11.36
CA ALA A 66 -0.55 1.51 9.97
C ALA A 66 -0.81 2.69 9.01
N GLU A 67 -1.94 3.39 9.20
CA GLU A 67 -2.29 4.57 8.42
C GLU A 67 -1.27 5.70 8.60
N LYS A 68 -0.77 5.94 9.84
CA LYS A 68 0.32 6.90 10.08
C LYS A 68 1.58 6.55 9.30
N GLN A 69 1.98 5.27 9.28
CA GLN A 69 3.17 4.86 8.53
C GLN A 69 2.98 5.06 7.02
N VAL A 70 1.79 4.78 6.47
CA VAL A 70 1.51 5.03 5.05
C VAL A 70 1.53 6.52 4.72
N VAL A 71 0.91 7.36 5.55
CA VAL A 71 0.98 8.82 5.35
C VAL A 71 2.43 9.31 5.42
N LEU A 72 3.22 8.85 6.39
CA LEU A 72 4.64 9.18 6.51
C LEU A 72 5.47 8.66 5.33
N LEU A 73 5.10 7.54 4.74
CA LEU A 73 5.78 7.00 3.55
C LEU A 73 5.54 7.91 2.34
N VAL A 74 4.29 8.31 2.10
CA VAL A 74 3.92 9.21 0.99
C VAL A 74 4.56 10.58 1.13
N THR A 75 4.66 11.14 2.35
CA THR A 75 5.33 12.43 2.55
C THR A 75 6.83 12.41 2.29
N ARG A 76 7.47 11.23 2.30
CA ARG A 76 8.88 11.06 1.90
C ARG A 76 9.06 10.95 0.38
N GLY A 77 7.97 10.86 -0.38
CA GLY A 77 7.94 10.91 -1.84
C GLY A 77 7.67 9.56 -2.51
N ASP A 78 7.21 9.64 -3.76
CA ASP A 78 6.77 8.48 -4.55
C ASP A 78 7.88 7.42 -4.72
N SER A 79 9.15 7.83 -4.78
CA SER A 79 10.28 6.88 -4.86
C SER A 79 10.40 5.97 -3.64
N GLN A 80 10.05 6.45 -2.44
CA GLN A 80 10.02 5.63 -1.23
C GLN A 80 8.85 4.67 -1.23
N VAL A 81 7.70 5.09 -1.78
CA VAL A 81 6.54 4.21 -1.97
C VAL A 81 6.88 3.09 -2.95
N TYR A 82 7.50 3.42 -4.09
CA TYR A 82 7.97 2.43 -5.05
C TYR A 82 8.95 1.43 -4.42
N ALA A 83 9.97 1.90 -3.72
CA ALA A 83 10.96 1.03 -3.09
C ALA A 83 10.35 0.11 -2.01
N TRP A 84 9.36 0.61 -1.27
CA TRP A 84 8.64 -0.20 -0.28
C TRP A 84 7.74 -1.26 -0.94
N LEU A 85 7.04 -0.93 -2.03
CA LEU A 85 6.26 -1.90 -2.81
C LEU A 85 7.18 -2.96 -3.44
N ASP A 86 8.28 -2.53 -4.04
CA ASP A 86 9.27 -3.41 -4.69
C ASP A 86 9.90 -4.39 -3.70
N ALA A 87 10.33 -3.90 -2.53
CA ALA A 87 10.87 -4.75 -1.47
C ALA A 87 9.87 -5.81 -0.99
N ALA A 88 8.61 -5.44 -0.84
CA ALA A 88 7.58 -6.38 -0.39
C ALA A 88 7.31 -7.51 -1.40
N PHE A 89 7.35 -7.19 -2.70
CA PHE A 89 7.10 -8.19 -3.75
C PHE A 89 8.34 -8.98 -4.15
N ALA A 90 9.53 -8.46 -3.89
CA ALA A 90 10.78 -9.21 -4.03
C ALA A 90 10.85 -10.38 -3.02
N ASP A 91 10.33 -10.19 -1.81
CA ASP A 91 10.30 -11.23 -0.77
C ASP A 91 9.24 -12.32 -1.02
N ASP A 92 8.13 -11.99 -1.70
CA ASP A 92 7.06 -12.94 -2.05
C ASP A 92 7.39 -13.81 -3.30
N ASN A 93 8.47 -13.52 -4.02
CA ASN A 93 8.87 -14.24 -5.22
C ASN A 93 10.38 -14.56 -5.19
N PRO A 94 10.81 -15.58 -4.43
CA PRO A 94 12.18 -16.06 -4.51
C PRO A 94 12.39 -16.66 -5.91
N ARG A 95 13.15 -15.95 -6.73
CA ARG A 95 13.64 -16.47 -8.02
C ARG A 95 14.25 -17.87 -7.88
#